data_AF-A0A7J5TK04-F1
#
_entry.id   AF-A0A7J5TK04-F1
#
_cell.length_a   1.000
_cell.length_b   1.000
_cell.length_c   1.000
_cell.angle_alpha   90.00
_cell.angle_beta   90.00
_cell.angle_gamma   90.00
#
_symmetry.space_group_name_H-M   'P 1'
#
loop_
_entity.id
_entity.type
_entity.pdbx_description
1 polymer ?
#
loop_
_entity_poly.entity_id
_entity_poly.type
_entity_poly.pdbx_seq_one_letter_code
_entity_poly.pdbx_strand_id
1 'polypeptide(L)'
;MEENAAKSNGEAASKWRFQGEALDAVPNGEHPCSHPLAMLNVETGELVNVRCGTRSEKKCPGCAWVYKKDTAKILRSGLLDDGACRYFFLTLTAPSFGATHNVPKRGERKRCRCGAWHDAEKDMDLRGVPLDCDEYDYSGQAYFNYRIGGLWNTTLTLLRKWFPDLCFAKVYEWQQRGALHVHIILRIPAADFLGKGDAASLLIG
;
A
#
# COMPACT_ATOMS: atom_id res chain seq x y z
N MET A 1 4.32 -52.49 25.71
CA MET A 1 5.30 -51.80 24.84
C MET A 1 4.78 -51.97 23.44
N GLU A 2 3.91 -51.05 23.00
CA GLU A 2 3.39 -51.04 21.64
C GLU A 2 3.97 -49.83 20.92
N GLU A 3 4.38 -50.12 19.70
CA GLU A 3 5.26 -49.37 18.83
C GLU A 3 4.51 -48.20 18.17
N ASN A 4 5.16 -47.04 18.15
CA ASN A 4 4.65 -45.81 17.54
C ASN A 4 4.47 -45.97 16.03
N ALA A 5 3.22 -46.12 15.57
CA ALA A 5 2.86 -45.93 14.17
C ALA A 5 2.89 -44.42 13.84
N ALA A 6 3.89 -44.03 13.06
CA ALA A 6 4.06 -42.70 12.50
C ALA A 6 2.80 -42.27 11.72
N LYS A 7 2.15 -41.19 12.16
CA LYS A 7 1.14 -40.48 11.35
C LYS A 7 1.88 -39.75 10.24
N SER A 8 1.58 -40.08 8.99
CA SER A 8 2.07 -39.37 7.83
C SER A 8 1.53 -37.93 7.83
N ASN A 9 2.44 -36.96 7.69
CA ASN A 9 2.10 -35.58 7.40
C ASN A 9 1.55 -35.48 5.97
N GLY A 10 0.26 -35.76 5.81
CA GLY A 10 -0.46 -35.41 4.59
C GLY A 10 -0.74 -33.91 4.61
N GLU A 11 0.09 -33.11 3.94
CA GLU A 11 -0.27 -31.75 3.57
C GLU A 11 -1.60 -31.82 2.80
N ALA A 12 -2.66 -31.22 3.35
CA ALA A 12 -3.93 -31.09 2.65
C ALA A 12 -3.73 -30.20 1.42
N ALA A 13 -3.40 -30.82 0.29
CA ALA A 13 -3.30 -30.13 -0.98
C ALA A 13 -4.63 -29.40 -1.23
N SER A 14 -4.54 -28.10 -1.56
CA SER A 14 -5.68 -27.31 -2.00
C SER A 14 -6.49 -28.08 -3.04
N LYS A 15 -7.78 -28.30 -2.77
CA LYS A 15 -8.73 -28.95 -3.69
C LYS A 15 -8.83 -28.24 -5.04
N TRP A 16 -8.44 -26.97 -5.08
CA TRP A 16 -8.46 -26.15 -6.29
C TRP A 16 -7.05 -25.97 -6.87
N ARG A 17 -6.92 -26.18 -8.18
CA ARG A 17 -5.71 -25.96 -8.96
C ARG A 17 -5.95 -24.89 -10.02
N PHE A 18 -5.06 -23.90 -10.06
CA PHE A 18 -5.05 -22.89 -11.10
C PHE A 18 -4.73 -23.52 -12.46
N GLN A 19 -5.54 -23.23 -13.48
CA GLN A 19 -5.40 -23.75 -14.84
C GLN A 19 -4.98 -22.69 -15.86
N GLY A 20 -4.80 -21.43 -15.45
CA GLY A 20 -4.49 -20.33 -16.35
C GLY A 20 -5.64 -19.33 -16.49
N GLU A 21 -5.53 -18.51 -17.52
CA GLU A 21 -6.57 -17.54 -17.89
C GLU A 21 -7.75 -18.26 -18.57
N ALA A 22 -8.97 -17.92 -18.15
CA ALA A 22 -10.20 -18.45 -18.71
C ALA A 22 -10.62 -17.64 -19.94
N LEU A 23 -9.97 -17.89 -21.08
CA LEU A 23 -10.14 -17.10 -22.31
C LEU A 23 -11.57 -17.13 -22.87
N ASP A 24 -12.32 -18.21 -22.62
CA ASP A 24 -13.70 -18.38 -23.10
C ASP A 24 -14.78 -17.92 -22.08
N ALA A 25 -14.35 -17.29 -20.98
CA ALA A 25 -15.29 -16.84 -19.96
C ALA A 25 -16.16 -15.69 -20.48
N VAL A 26 -17.48 -15.89 -20.47
CA VAL A 26 -18.44 -14.85 -20.82
C VAL A 26 -18.40 -13.74 -19.77
N PRO A 27 -18.14 -12.47 -20.15
CA PRO A 27 -18.22 -11.33 -19.24
C PRO A 27 -19.62 -11.24 -18.62
N ASN A 28 -19.69 -11.17 -17.29
CA ASN A 28 -20.95 -11.07 -16.56
C ASN A 28 -20.91 -9.98 -15.48
N GLY A 29 -22.06 -9.33 -15.25
CA GLY A 29 -22.26 -8.24 -14.30
C GLY A 29 -21.88 -6.85 -14.81
N GLU A 30 -22.22 -5.81 -14.04
CA GLU A 30 -21.97 -4.40 -14.36
C GLU A 30 -20.47 -4.06 -14.45
N HIS A 31 -19.64 -4.80 -13.73
CA HIS A 31 -18.18 -4.65 -13.73
C HIS A 31 -17.51 -6.01 -13.99
N PRO A 32 -17.48 -6.50 -15.23
CA PRO A 32 -16.92 -7.80 -15.54
C PRO A 32 -15.40 -7.83 -15.35
N CYS A 33 -14.87 -9.02 -15.05
CA CYS A 33 -13.42 -9.25 -15.02
C CYS A 33 -12.90 -9.39 -16.46
N SER A 34 -11.84 -8.66 -16.80
CA SER A 34 -11.21 -8.68 -18.14
C SER A 34 -10.35 -9.92 -18.38
N HIS A 35 -9.82 -10.52 -17.31
CA HIS A 35 -8.90 -11.66 -17.36
C HIS A 35 -9.27 -12.69 -16.29
N PRO A 36 -10.46 -13.31 -16.33
CA PRO A 36 -10.86 -14.30 -15.33
C PRO A 36 -9.89 -15.49 -15.33
N LEU A 37 -9.77 -16.15 -14.18
CA LEU A 37 -8.86 -17.28 -13.95
C LEU A 37 -9.67 -18.57 -13.83
N ALA A 38 -9.21 -19.62 -14.50
CA ALA A 38 -9.81 -20.94 -14.41
C ALA A 38 -9.24 -21.71 -13.21
N MET A 39 -10.13 -22.27 -12.39
CA MET A 39 -9.80 -23.08 -11.22
C MET A 39 -10.44 -24.46 -11.38
N LEU A 40 -9.62 -25.51 -11.33
CA LEU A 40 -10.07 -26.91 -11.39
C LEU A 40 -10.15 -27.49 -9.99
N ASN A 41 -11.30 -28.05 -9.63
CA ASN A 41 -11.43 -28.91 -8.47
C ASN A 41 -10.88 -30.30 -8.82
N VAL A 42 -9.80 -30.72 -8.15
CA VAL A 42 -9.12 -31.99 -8.46
C VAL A 42 -9.87 -33.23 -7.99
N GLU A 43 -10.85 -33.08 -7.08
CA GLU A 43 -11.66 -34.19 -6.58
C GLU A 43 -12.89 -34.43 -7.47
N THR A 44 -13.54 -33.35 -7.91
CA THR A 44 -14.80 -33.44 -8.68
C THR A 44 -14.61 -33.28 -10.18
N GLY A 45 -13.46 -32.76 -10.62
CA GLY A 45 -13.23 -32.36 -12.02
C GLY A 45 -13.93 -31.07 -12.43
N GLU A 46 -14.59 -30.38 -11.50
CA GLU A 46 -15.34 -29.15 -11.77
C GLU A 46 -14.40 -27.99 -12.14
N LEU A 47 -14.70 -27.29 -13.23
CA LEU A 47 -13.99 -26.09 -13.64
C LEU A 47 -14.83 -24.85 -13.33
N VAL A 48 -14.29 -23.92 -12.55
CA VAL A 48 -14.95 -22.65 -12.23
C VAL A 48 -14.07 -21.47 -12.61
N ASN A 49 -14.72 -20.39 -13.05
CA ASN A 49 -14.05 -19.14 -13.37
C ASN A 49 -14.13 -18.19 -12.17
N VAL A 50 -12.98 -17.71 -11.71
CA VAL A 50 -12.88 -16.69 -10.66
C VAL A 50 -12.32 -15.41 -11.23
N ARG A 51 -12.63 -14.28 -10.58
CA ARG A 51 -12.08 -12.99 -10.97
C ARG A 51 -10.57 -12.95 -10.68
N CYS A 52 -9.78 -12.24 -11.50
CA CYS A 52 -8.31 -12.17 -11.27
C CYS A 52 -7.87 -11.44 -10.01
N GLY A 53 -8.75 -10.64 -9.39
CA GLY A 53 -8.45 -9.93 -8.14
C GLY A 53 -7.38 -8.84 -8.25
N THR A 54 -6.92 -8.49 -9.46
CA THR A 54 -5.95 -7.41 -9.64
C THR A 54 -6.55 -6.07 -9.19
N ARG A 55 -5.70 -5.25 -8.55
CA ARG A 55 -6.04 -3.89 -8.11
C ARG A 55 -5.69 -2.84 -9.17
N SER A 56 -4.99 -3.25 -10.23
CA SER A 56 -4.57 -2.36 -11.31
C SER A 56 -5.70 -2.14 -12.30
N GLU A 57 -6.21 -0.92 -12.35
CA GLU A 57 -7.24 -0.49 -13.30
C GLU A 57 -6.79 -0.63 -14.76
N LYS A 58 -5.49 -0.44 -15.03
CA LYS A 58 -4.90 -0.68 -16.35
C LYS A 58 -4.95 -2.16 -16.75
N LYS A 59 -4.82 -3.09 -15.79
CA LYS A 59 -4.86 -4.54 -16.04
C LYS A 59 -6.28 -5.08 -16.09
N CYS A 60 -7.15 -4.66 -15.17
CA CYS A 60 -8.57 -5.03 -15.19
C CYS A 60 -9.42 -3.95 -14.52
N PRO A 61 -10.16 -3.14 -15.30
CA PRO A 61 -11.03 -2.09 -14.75
C PRO A 61 -12.08 -2.63 -13.78
N GLY A 62 -12.71 -3.78 -14.09
CA GLY A 62 -13.78 -4.33 -13.27
C GLY A 62 -13.31 -4.82 -11.89
N CYS A 63 -12.22 -5.57 -11.81
CA CYS A 63 -11.65 -6.01 -10.53
C CYS A 63 -11.12 -4.83 -9.70
N ALA A 64 -10.46 -3.87 -10.35
CA ALA A 64 -9.98 -2.66 -9.69
C ALA A 64 -11.14 -1.82 -9.13
N TRP A 65 -12.26 -1.71 -9.84
CA TRP A 65 -13.45 -1.01 -9.37
C TRP A 65 -14.02 -1.66 -8.10
N VAL A 66 -14.22 -2.98 -8.11
CA VAL A 66 -14.73 -3.73 -6.95
C VAL A 66 -13.81 -3.52 -5.75
N TYR A 67 -12.50 -3.70 -5.95
CA TYR A 67 -11.50 -3.45 -4.91
C TYR A 67 -11.57 -2.03 -4.33
N LYS A 68 -11.64 -1.00 -5.20
CA LYS A 68 -11.75 0.40 -4.76
C LYS A 68 -13.01 0.62 -3.91
N LYS A 69 -14.15 0.09 -4.32
CA LYS A 69 -15.42 0.24 -3.60
C LYS A 69 -15.41 -0.49 -2.26
N ASP A 70 -14.92 -1.72 -2.22
CA ASP A 70 -14.85 -2.50 -0.97
C ASP A 70 -13.87 -1.86 0.02
N THR A 71 -12.70 -1.43 -0.47
CA THR A 71 -11.73 -0.70 0.36
C THR A 71 -12.35 0.60 0.88
N ALA A 72 -13.05 1.36 0.05
CA ALA A 72 -13.70 2.60 0.47
C ALA A 72 -14.82 2.36 1.50
N LYS A 73 -15.57 1.26 1.40
CA LYS A 73 -16.58 0.88 2.40
C LYS A 73 -15.92 0.57 3.74
N ILE A 74 -14.86 -0.26 3.76
CA ILE A 74 -14.12 -0.62 4.96
C ILE A 74 -13.51 0.62 5.63
N LEU A 75 -12.88 1.51 4.86
CA LEU A 75 -12.30 2.73 5.41
C LEU A 75 -13.38 3.65 5.98
N ARG A 76 -14.50 3.85 5.27
CA ARG A 76 -15.60 4.70 5.74
C ARG A 76 -16.28 4.15 6.99
N SER A 77 -16.49 2.84 7.09
CA SER A 77 -17.05 2.26 8.31
C SER A 77 -16.14 2.50 9.50
N GLY A 78 -14.82 2.46 9.34
CA GLY A 78 -13.88 2.81 10.41
C GLY A 78 -13.69 4.31 10.67
N LEU A 79 -14.27 5.20 9.85
CA LEU A 79 -14.17 6.66 9.98
C LEU A 79 -15.46 7.29 10.51
N LEU A 80 -16.61 6.67 10.23
CA LEU A 80 -17.94 7.23 10.49
C LEU A 80 -18.63 6.63 11.73
N ASP A 81 -18.15 5.51 12.26
CA ASP A 81 -18.99 4.63 13.09
C ASP A 81 -18.65 4.63 14.59
N ASP A 82 -17.88 5.59 15.13
CA ASP A 82 -17.27 5.34 16.44
C ASP A 82 -16.82 6.55 17.29
N GLY A 83 -17.76 7.19 17.97
CA GLY A 83 -17.50 7.91 19.22
C GLY A 83 -16.51 9.08 19.14
N ALA A 84 -16.03 9.55 20.30
CA ALA A 84 -15.06 10.63 20.38
C ALA A 84 -13.67 10.10 19.98
N CYS A 85 -13.29 10.21 18.70
CA CYS A 85 -11.97 9.85 18.18
C CYS A 85 -11.29 11.02 17.47
N ARG A 86 -9.96 11.00 17.42
CA ARG A 86 -9.15 11.93 16.63
C ARG A 86 -8.51 11.19 15.46
N TYR A 87 -8.59 11.82 14.29
CA TYR A 87 -8.08 11.28 13.04
C TYR A 87 -6.87 12.07 12.56
N PHE A 88 -5.84 11.39 12.09
CA PHE A 88 -4.62 12.00 11.57
C PHE A 88 -4.29 11.42 10.20
N PHE A 89 -3.96 12.29 9.26
CA PHE A 89 -3.38 11.88 7.99
C PHE A 89 -1.88 12.16 8.02
N LEU A 90 -1.08 11.11 7.93
CA LEU A 90 0.38 11.20 7.93
C LEU A 90 0.93 10.73 6.60
N THR A 91 1.97 11.41 6.13
CA THR A 91 2.77 10.96 5.00
C THR A 91 4.20 10.77 5.47
N LEU A 92 4.70 9.54 5.41
CA LEU A 92 6.09 9.22 5.70
C LEU A 92 6.83 9.06 4.38
N THR A 93 7.76 9.97 4.11
CA THR A 93 8.55 9.97 2.88
C THR A 93 9.93 9.38 3.10
N ALA A 94 10.48 8.76 2.06
CA ALA A 94 11.86 8.34 2.05
C ALA A 94 12.82 9.52 2.31
N PRO A 95 14.00 9.26 2.92
CA PRO A 95 15.07 10.25 2.98
C PRO A 95 15.59 10.61 1.58
N SER A 96 16.49 11.58 1.52
CA SER A 96 17.27 11.85 0.31
C SER A 96 18.37 10.80 0.15
N PHE A 97 18.61 10.37 -1.09
CA PHE A 97 19.72 9.47 -1.47
C PHE A 97 20.68 10.17 -2.43
N GLY A 98 20.59 11.50 -2.54
CA GLY A 98 21.29 12.28 -3.56
C GLY A 98 20.41 13.42 -4.08
N ALA A 99 21.05 14.36 -4.78
CA ALA A 99 20.34 15.48 -5.38
C ALA A 99 19.55 15.01 -6.61
N THR A 100 18.27 15.37 -6.67
CA THR A 100 17.41 15.08 -7.82
C THR A 100 16.91 16.35 -8.48
N HIS A 101 16.53 16.23 -9.75
CA HIS A 101 15.75 17.23 -10.46
C HIS A 101 14.40 17.45 -9.75
N ASN A 102 14.00 18.72 -9.69
CA ASN A 102 12.70 19.13 -9.18
C ASN A 102 11.93 19.81 -10.30
N VAL A 103 10.93 19.10 -10.81
CA VAL A 103 10.02 19.60 -11.85
C VAL A 103 8.78 20.14 -11.13
N PRO A 104 8.51 21.45 -11.19
CA PRO A 104 7.39 22.06 -10.46
C PRO A 104 6.04 21.49 -10.93
N LYS A 105 4.98 21.70 -10.14
CA LYS A 105 3.62 21.44 -10.60
C LYS A 105 3.14 22.56 -11.52
N ARG A 106 2.08 22.31 -12.29
CA ARG A 106 1.48 23.33 -13.16
C ARG A 106 1.09 24.55 -12.33
N GLY A 107 1.50 25.74 -12.76
CA GLY A 107 1.26 27.01 -12.06
C GLY A 107 2.34 27.38 -11.02
N GLU A 108 3.28 26.49 -10.74
CA GLU A 108 4.44 26.80 -9.90
C GLU A 108 5.67 27.11 -10.75
N ARG A 109 6.49 28.07 -10.30
CA ARG A 109 7.77 28.38 -10.95
C ARG A 109 8.89 28.28 -9.93
N LYS A 110 9.70 27.22 -10.03
CA LYS A 110 10.84 26.96 -9.16
C LYS A 110 12.07 26.59 -9.97
N ARG A 111 13.21 27.21 -9.65
CA ARG A 111 14.48 26.88 -10.29
C ARG A 111 14.97 25.53 -9.76
N CYS A 112 15.28 24.61 -10.67
CA CYS A 112 15.82 23.32 -10.32
C CYS A 112 17.29 23.47 -9.86
N ARG A 113 17.75 22.53 -9.04
CA ARG A 113 19.16 22.46 -8.59
C ARG A 113 20.16 22.26 -9.73
N CYS A 114 19.72 21.75 -10.89
CA CYS A 114 20.55 21.73 -12.10
C CYS A 114 20.75 23.11 -12.74
N GLY A 115 20.12 24.16 -12.20
CA GLY A 115 20.18 25.52 -12.72
C GLY A 115 19.11 25.87 -13.78
N ALA A 116 18.39 24.88 -14.30
CA ALA A 116 17.32 25.07 -15.29
C ALA A 116 15.96 25.45 -14.64
N TRP A 117 15.09 26.05 -15.45
CA TRP A 117 13.67 26.20 -15.15
C TRP A 117 12.91 25.12 -15.92
N HIS A 118 12.47 24.09 -15.19
CA HIS A 118 11.75 22.97 -15.79
C HIS A 118 10.29 23.33 -16.04
N ASP A 119 9.76 22.87 -17.17
CA ASP A 119 8.36 22.94 -17.53
C ASP A 119 7.58 21.78 -16.89
N ALA A 120 6.43 22.08 -16.29
CA ALA A 120 5.67 21.11 -15.51
C ALA A 120 5.08 19.95 -16.34
N GLU A 121 4.86 20.16 -17.64
CA GLU A 121 4.26 19.18 -18.55
C GLU A 121 5.32 18.48 -19.41
N LYS A 122 6.27 19.24 -19.97
CA LYS A 122 7.30 18.70 -20.87
C LYS A 122 8.41 17.95 -20.14
N ASP A 123 8.80 18.41 -18.96
CA ASP A 123 9.92 17.84 -18.21
C ASP A 123 9.45 16.87 -17.12
N MET A 124 8.19 16.41 -17.16
CA MET A 124 7.59 15.57 -16.12
C MET A 124 8.42 14.32 -15.82
N ASP A 125 9.06 13.73 -16.83
CA ASP A 125 9.89 12.53 -16.70
C ASP A 125 11.21 12.78 -15.96
N LEU A 126 11.65 14.04 -15.84
CA LEU A 126 12.80 14.40 -15.01
C LEU A 126 12.46 14.44 -13.52
N ARG A 127 11.20 14.37 -13.12
CA ARG A 127 10.83 14.57 -11.71
C ARG A 127 11.42 13.46 -10.84
N GLY A 128 12.34 13.86 -9.96
CA GLY A 128 13.00 12.92 -9.04
C GLY A 128 14.13 12.12 -9.67
N VAL A 129 14.44 12.32 -10.96
CA VAL A 129 15.63 11.77 -11.59
C VAL A 129 16.88 12.37 -10.92
N PRO A 130 17.91 11.58 -10.60
CA PRO A 130 19.17 12.09 -10.05
C PRO A 130 19.79 13.17 -10.95
N LEU A 131 20.39 14.19 -10.32
CA LEU A 131 21.18 15.19 -11.06
C LEU A 131 22.47 14.59 -11.60
N ASP A 132 23.08 13.73 -10.79
CA ASP A 132 24.24 12.92 -11.13
C ASP A 132 23.85 11.46 -10.85
N CYS A 133 23.89 10.64 -11.90
CA CYS A 133 23.51 9.24 -11.81
C CYS A 133 24.61 8.38 -11.17
N ASP A 134 25.86 8.81 -11.16
CA ASP A 134 26.97 8.04 -10.61
C ASP A 134 27.14 8.30 -9.10
N GLU A 135 26.73 9.48 -8.63
CA GLU A 135 26.79 9.85 -7.19
C GLU A 135 25.52 9.49 -6.39
N TYR A 136 24.44 9.07 -7.05
CA TYR A 136 23.17 8.77 -6.36
C TYR A 136 23.23 7.42 -5.63
N ASP A 137 22.82 7.40 -4.37
CA ASP A 137 22.82 6.20 -3.53
C ASP A 137 21.62 5.28 -3.81
N TYR A 138 21.68 4.57 -4.93
CA TYR A 138 20.66 3.58 -5.28
C TYR A 138 20.60 2.41 -4.29
N SER A 139 21.75 2.01 -3.74
CA SER A 139 21.82 0.91 -2.78
C SER A 139 21.08 1.26 -1.49
N GLY A 140 21.28 2.47 -0.97
CA GLY A 140 20.53 3.01 0.17
C GLY A 140 19.05 3.16 -0.12
N GLN A 141 18.67 3.60 -1.33
CA GLN A 141 17.26 3.65 -1.73
C GLN A 141 16.61 2.26 -1.74
N ALA A 142 17.26 1.27 -2.37
CA ALA A 142 16.77 -0.10 -2.42
C ALA A 142 16.66 -0.69 -1.01
N TYR A 143 17.66 -0.46 -0.16
CA TYR A 143 17.65 -0.89 1.23
C TYR A 143 16.52 -0.24 2.04
N PHE A 144 16.29 1.06 1.88
CA PHE A 144 15.16 1.75 2.48
C PHE A 144 13.82 1.13 2.05
N ASN A 145 13.62 0.92 0.75
CA ASN A 145 12.40 0.32 0.22
C ASN A 145 12.17 -1.09 0.80
N TYR A 146 13.23 -1.88 0.93
CA TYR A 146 13.18 -3.19 1.58
C TYR A 146 12.81 -3.08 3.08
N ARG A 147 13.38 -2.10 3.79
CA ARG A 147 13.20 -1.93 5.25
C ARG A 147 11.94 -1.17 5.65
N ILE A 148 11.23 -0.52 4.74
CA ILE A 148 10.12 0.38 5.07
C ILE A 148 8.99 -0.32 5.86
N GLY A 149 8.77 -1.61 5.64
CA GLY A 149 7.84 -2.42 6.44
C GLY A 149 8.28 -2.57 7.89
N GLY A 150 9.57 -2.83 8.11
CA GLY A 150 10.17 -2.92 9.44
C GLY A 150 10.23 -1.58 10.16
N LEU A 151 10.54 -0.50 9.44
CA LEU A 151 10.48 0.87 9.96
C LEU A 151 9.07 1.20 10.44
N TRP A 152 8.06 0.90 9.64
CA TRP A 152 6.66 1.07 10.04
C TRP A 152 6.31 0.26 11.30
N ASN A 153 6.68 -1.02 11.37
CA ASN A 153 6.37 -1.85 12.53
C ASN A 153 7.01 -1.28 13.81
N THR A 154 8.22 -0.74 13.70
CA THR A 154 8.89 -0.05 14.80
C THR A 154 8.12 1.20 15.20
N THR A 155 7.77 2.07 14.25
CA THR A 155 6.96 3.28 14.49
C THR A 155 5.62 2.94 15.17
N LEU A 156 4.90 1.94 14.67
CA LEU A 156 3.63 1.49 15.22
C LEU A 156 3.77 0.95 16.65
N THR A 157 4.83 0.18 16.91
CA THR A 157 5.15 -0.32 18.27
C THR A 157 5.36 0.84 19.23
N LEU A 158 6.09 1.88 18.82
CA LEU A 158 6.33 3.06 19.65
C LEU A 158 5.05 3.87 19.86
N LEU A 159 4.24 4.09 18.82
CA LEU A 159 2.97 4.81 18.93
C LEU A 159 1.99 4.10 19.88
N ARG A 160 1.93 2.76 19.85
CA ARG A 160 1.06 1.98 20.73
C ARG A 160 1.43 2.00 22.20
N LYS A 161 2.66 2.41 22.56
CA LYS A 161 3.02 2.70 23.96
C LYS A 161 2.29 3.94 24.48
N TRP A 162 1.92 4.85 23.58
CA TRP A 162 1.22 6.08 23.93
C TRP A 162 -0.29 5.97 23.71
N PHE A 163 -0.69 5.28 22.63
CA PHE A 163 -2.06 5.14 22.17
C PHE A 163 -2.35 3.64 21.92
N PRO A 164 -2.61 2.85 22.98
CA PRO A 164 -2.73 1.40 22.88
C PRO A 164 -3.85 0.97 21.92
N ASP A 165 -4.92 1.75 21.86
CA ASP A 165 -6.12 1.44 21.08
C ASP A 165 -6.12 2.11 19.69
N LEU A 166 -4.95 2.62 19.24
CA LEU A 166 -4.84 3.21 17.91
C LEU A 166 -5.12 2.16 16.82
N CYS A 167 -5.94 2.58 15.86
CA CYS A 167 -6.18 1.88 14.61
C CYS A 167 -5.54 2.67 13.45
N PHE A 168 -5.21 1.97 12.37
CA PHE A 168 -4.66 2.63 11.20
C PHE A 168 -5.02 1.92 9.90
N ALA A 169 -5.05 2.69 8.83
CA ALA A 169 -4.96 2.20 7.47
C ALA A 169 -3.73 2.84 6.81
N LYS A 170 -2.98 2.06 6.03
CA LYS A 170 -1.81 2.58 5.31
C LYS A 170 -1.76 2.09 3.88
N VAL A 171 -1.18 2.89 3.00
CA VAL A 171 -0.83 2.49 1.64
C VAL A 171 0.60 2.89 1.34
N TYR A 172 1.30 2.00 0.65
CA TYR A 172 2.62 2.27 0.08
C TYR A 172 2.43 2.73 -1.36
N GLU A 173 3.09 3.81 -1.71
CA GLU A 173 3.06 4.38 -3.05
C GLU A 173 4.48 4.66 -3.54
N TRP A 174 4.70 4.42 -4.83
CA TRP A 174 5.97 4.67 -5.48
C TRP A 174 6.05 6.13 -5.91
N GLN A 175 7.08 6.83 -5.44
CA GLN A 175 7.49 8.09 -6.05
C GLN A 175 8.02 7.85 -7.47
N GLN A 176 7.96 8.86 -8.33
CA GLN A 176 8.53 8.78 -9.68
C GLN A 176 10.03 8.40 -9.67
N ARG A 177 10.77 8.76 -8.62
CA ARG A 177 12.17 8.34 -8.40
C ARG A 177 12.37 6.91 -7.92
N GLY A 178 11.30 6.12 -7.81
CA GLY A 178 11.34 4.73 -7.34
C GLY A 178 11.54 4.56 -5.83
N ALA A 179 11.45 5.62 -5.03
CA ALA A 179 11.44 5.53 -3.57
C ALA A 179 10.01 5.36 -3.06
N LEU A 180 9.79 4.50 -2.08
CA LEU A 180 8.47 4.32 -1.47
C LEU A 180 8.15 5.49 -0.51
N HIS A 181 6.91 5.95 -0.51
CA HIS A 181 6.34 6.72 0.59
C HIS A 181 5.07 6.04 1.10
N VAL A 182 4.69 6.37 2.33
CA VAL A 182 3.55 5.77 3.01
C VAL A 182 2.55 6.84 3.37
N HIS A 183 1.31 6.69 2.91
CA HIS A 183 0.19 7.46 3.45
C HIS A 183 -0.53 6.64 4.51
N ILE A 184 -0.80 7.25 5.66
CA ILE A 184 -1.42 6.60 6.80
C ILE A 184 -2.61 7.45 7.27
N ILE A 185 -3.75 6.80 7.48
CA ILE A 185 -4.83 7.34 8.31
C ILE A 185 -4.69 6.67 9.67
N LEU A 186 -4.43 7.46 10.71
CA LEU A 186 -4.51 7.02 12.10
C LEU A 186 -5.85 7.42 12.68
N ARG A 187 -6.42 6.52 13.47
CA ARG A 187 -7.58 6.74 14.31
C ARG A 187 -7.20 6.44 15.75
N ILE A 188 -7.34 7.44 16.62
CA ILE A 188 -6.97 7.33 18.04
C ILE A 188 -8.19 7.70 18.89
N PRO A 189 -8.63 6.85 19.82
CA PRO A 189 -9.70 7.19 20.77
C PRO A 189 -9.36 8.45 21.57
N ALA A 190 -10.34 9.33 21.82
CA ALA A 190 -10.12 10.55 22.59
C ALA A 190 -9.68 10.25 24.03
N ALA A 191 -10.12 9.12 24.60
CA ALA A 191 -9.73 8.69 25.95
C ALA A 191 -8.21 8.52 26.10
N ASP A 192 -7.51 8.06 25.05
CA ASP A 192 -6.06 7.89 25.06
C ASP A 192 -5.32 9.24 25.20
N PHE A 193 -5.99 10.36 24.88
CA PHE A 193 -5.44 11.71 25.09
C PHE A 193 -5.76 12.29 26.48
N LEU A 194 -6.73 11.73 27.21
CA LEU A 194 -7.20 12.27 28.49
C LEU A 194 -6.50 11.64 29.71
N GLY A 195 -5.78 10.53 29.52
CA GLY A 195 -5.09 9.79 30.59
C GLY A 195 -3.62 10.17 30.84
N LYS A 196 -3.08 11.19 30.15
CA LYS A 196 -1.71 11.70 30.36
C LYS A 196 -1.80 13.22 30.50
N GLY A 197 -1.42 13.70 31.69
CA GLY A 197 -1.58 15.10 32.10
C GLY A 197 -1.13 16.12 31.05
N ASP A 198 -1.93 17.19 30.98
CA ASP A 198 -1.74 18.41 30.20
C ASP A 198 -1.52 18.26 28.68
N ALA A 199 -2.63 18.26 27.96
CA ALA A 199 -2.70 18.51 26.51
C ALA A 199 -2.24 19.93 26.08
N ALA A 200 -1.71 20.75 27.00
CA ALA A 200 -1.24 22.10 26.74
C ALA A 200 0.23 22.19 26.29
N SER A 201 1.06 21.15 26.46
CA SER A 201 2.51 21.25 26.20
C SER A 201 2.99 20.70 24.85
N LEU A 202 2.10 20.22 23.98
CA LEU A 202 2.47 19.55 22.71
C LEU A 202 2.19 20.37 21.43
N LEU A 203 1.83 21.66 21.56
CA LEU A 203 1.56 22.55 20.42
C LEU A 203 2.51 23.76 20.30
N ILE A 204 3.59 23.83 21.07
CA ILE A 204 4.64 24.84 20.87
C ILE A 204 6.00 24.16 21.03
N GLY A 205 6.67 23.92 19.90
CA GLY A 205 8.01 23.35 19.81
C GLY A 205 8.44 23.26 18.35
#